data_AF-A0A3Q2P5L0-F1
#
_entry.id   AF-A0A3Q2P5L0-F1
#
_cell.length_a   1.000
_cell.length_b   1.000
_cell.length_c   1.000
_cell.angle_alpha   90.00
_cell.angle_beta   90.00
_cell.angle_gamma   90.00
#
_symmetry.space_group_name_H-M   'P 1'
#
loop_
_entity.id
_entity.type
_entity.pdbx_description
1 polymer ?
#
loop_
_entity_poly.entity_id
_entity_poly.type
_entity_poly.pdbx_seq_one_letter_code
_entity_poly.pdbx_strand_id
1 'polypeptide(L)'
;MFKIKRICCIGAGYVGGPTCSVIAQMCPEITVTVVDVNESRIKAWNSDTLPIYEVNTPTKTYGMGKGRAADLKFIESCARQIVEVSDGYKIVTEKSTVPVRAAESIRRIFDANTKPSLNLQVLSNPEFLAEGTAVRDLKEPDRVLIGGDETPEGQRAIRALCAVYEHWVPKSRIITTNTWSSELSKLAANAFLAQRISSINSISALCEATGADVEEVAKAIGMDQRIGSKFLKASVGFGGSCFQKDVLNLVYLCEALNLPEVASYWQQVIDMNEYQRRRFACRIIDCLFNTVTGKKIALLGFSFKKDTGDTRESSSIYISKYLMDEGAKLFIYDPKVLKEQIIHDLSQPSISEDNPQRVSELVTVTRDPYEACQSAHALVICTEWDMFRVTITFTFCYVASSFGEHTRFHVVISDAATGAGLREDLQEDAEAGVHIRRPPRAGPPPRRAAEHRLPDRDHWKESDLCTNPVHPCDRRSSHRPHRAPHQEGQSLKLILPPPPPPPPPLHGAHSSCQLLISPAEVEGLNSSQHLSAGEIKRLAALGGRLKVAEDQIF
;
A
#
# COMPACT_ATOMS: atom_id res chain seq x y z
N MET A 1 -33.24 -4.77 -27.94
CA MET A 1 -32.34 -4.29 -26.87
C MET A 1 -31.28 -5.36 -26.64
N PHE A 2 -29.99 -5.04 -26.71
CA PHE A 2 -28.92 -6.01 -26.45
C PHE A 2 -28.94 -6.40 -24.96
N LYS A 3 -28.90 -7.70 -24.65
CA LYS A 3 -28.86 -8.23 -23.29
C LYS A 3 -27.58 -9.03 -23.10
N ILE A 4 -26.79 -8.67 -22.09
CA ILE A 4 -25.60 -9.42 -21.69
C ILE A 4 -26.08 -10.73 -21.05
N LYS A 5 -25.60 -11.87 -21.57
CA LYS A 5 -25.89 -13.22 -21.03
C LYS A 5 -24.64 -13.95 -20.55
N ARG A 6 -23.47 -13.49 -20.99
CA ARG A 6 -22.17 -14.09 -20.68
C ARG A 6 -21.18 -12.96 -20.40
N ILE A 7 -20.50 -13.03 -19.27
CA ILE A 7 -19.43 -12.12 -18.86
C ILE A 7 -18.15 -12.94 -18.72
N CYS A 8 -17.06 -12.45 -19.30
CA CYS A 8 -15.72 -12.96 -19.07
C CYS A 8 -14.90 -11.86 -18.40
N CYS A 9 -14.21 -12.18 -17.31
CA CYS A 9 -13.31 -11.28 -16.61
C CYS A 9 -11.88 -11.81 -16.68
N ILE A 10 -10.98 -11.04 -17.30
CA ILE A 10 -9.55 -11.34 -17.37
C ILE A 10 -8.88 -10.72 -16.15
N GLY A 11 -8.34 -11.56 -15.27
CA GLY A 11 -7.74 -11.22 -13.99
C GLY A 11 -8.58 -11.69 -12.80
N ALA A 12 -8.10 -12.71 -12.09
CA ALA A 12 -8.74 -13.30 -10.90
C ALA A 12 -8.19 -12.73 -9.60
N GLY A 13 -7.78 -11.45 -9.59
CA GLY A 13 -7.28 -10.78 -8.40
C GLY A 13 -8.41 -10.22 -7.51
N TYR A 14 -8.01 -9.33 -6.61
CA TYR A 14 -8.89 -8.65 -5.64
C TYR A 14 -10.07 -7.86 -6.24
N VAL A 15 -9.92 -7.34 -7.46
CA VAL A 15 -11.00 -6.62 -8.13
C VAL A 15 -11.91 -7.58 -8.88
N GLY A 16 -11.33 -8.39 -9.77
CA GLY A 16 -12.06 -9.24 -10.70
C GLY A 16 -12.86 -10.35 -10.01
N GLY A 17 -12.25 -11.07 -9.07
CA GLY A 17 -12.88 -12.19 -8.36
C GLY A 17 -14.13 -11.77 -7.58
N PRO A 18 -14.01 -10.86 -6.59
CA PRO A 18 -15.15 -10.36 -5.83
C PRO A 18 -16.22 -9.68 -6.69
N THR A 19 -15.85 -8.83 -7.65
CA THR A 19 -16.82 -8.19 -8.56
C THR A 19 -17.65 -9.24 -9.30
N CYS A 20 -17.00 -10.21 -9.93
CA CYS A 20 -17.66 -11.25 -10.71
C CYS A 20 -18.50 -12.18 -9.85
N SER A 21 -18.06 -12.46 -8.63
CA SER A 21 -18.81 -13.26 -7.66
C SER A 21 -20.13 -12.58 -7.29
N VAL A 22 -20.11 -11.27 -7.02
CA VAL A 22 -21.34 -10.50 -6.74
C VAL A 22 -22.24 -10.40 -7.97
N ILE A 23 -21.68 -10.18 -9.17
CA ILE A 23 -22.49 -10.18 -10.40
C ILE A 23 -23.18 -11.54 -10.60
N ALA A 24 -22.46 -12.65 -10.46
CA ALA A 24 -23.02 -13.99 -10.63
C ALA A 24 -24.12 -14.29 -9.61
N GLN A 25 -23.98 -13.76 -8.39
CA GLN A 25 -24.97 -13.88 -7.33
C GLN A 25 -26.24 -13.07 -7.64
N MET A 26 -26.09 -11.83 -8.09
CA MET A 26 -27.19 -10.88 -8.28
C MET A 26 -27.89 -11.02 -9.63
N CYS A 27 -27.21 -11.58 -10.63
CA CYS A 27 -27.71 -11.81 -11.99
C CYS A 27 -27.67 -13.32 -12.30
N PRO A 28 -28.57 -14.13 -11.73
CA PRO A 28 -28.51 -15.58 -11.92
C PRO A 28 -28.58 -15.96 -13.39
N GLU A 29 -29.31 -15.24 -14.23
CA GLU A 29 -29.42 -15.50 -15.68
C GLU A 29 -28.15 -15.22 -16.50
N ILE A 30 -27.12 -14.61 -15.92
CA ILE A 30 -25.84 -14.32 -16.56
C ILE A 30 -24.79 -15.36 -16.16
N THR A 31 -24.16 -16.00 -17.14
CA THR A 31 -22.97 -16.83 -16.89
C THR A 31 -21.74 -15.94 -16.72
N VAL A 32 -21.02 -16.09 -15.62
CA VAL A 32 -19.80 -15.32 -15.33
C VAL A 32 -18.60 -16.28 -15.26
N THR A 33 -17.60 -16.01 -16.10
CA THR A 33 -16.35 -16.76 -16.14
C THR A 33 -15.19 -15.84 -15.77
N VAL A 34 -14.40 -16.22 -14.78
CA VAL A 34 -13.19 -15.51 -14.37
C VAL A 34 -11.97 -16.32 -14.81
N VAL A 35 -11.02 -15.65 -15.45
CA VAL A 35 -9.82 -16.28 -16.03
C VAL A 35 -8.56 -15.54 -15.59
N ASP A 36 -7.43 -16.24 -15.49
CA ASP A 36 -6.13 -15.68 -15.08
C ASP A 36 -5.02 -16.57 -15.63
N VAL A 37 -3.88 -15.96 -15.96
CA VAL A 37 -2.65 -16.67 -16.39
C VAL A 37 -2.08 -17.54 -15.25
N ASN A 38 -2.37 -17.19 -13.99
CA ASN A 38 -1.88 -17.89 -12.81
C ASN A 38 -2.77 -19.08 -12.45
N GLU A 39 -2.38 -20.26 -12.93
CA GLU A 39 -3.10 -21.52 -12.67
C GLU A 39 -3.27 -21.83 -11.18
N SER A 40 -2.26 -21.54 -10.35
CA SER A 40 -2.34 -21.76 -8.90
C SER A 40 -3.41 -20.87 -8.24
N ARG A 41 -3.56 -19.63 -8.73
CA ARG A 41 -4.62 -18.72 -8.29
C ARG A 41 -6.00 -19.24 -8.72
N ILE A 42 -6.15 -19.72 -9.94
CA ILE A 42 -7.40 -20.33 -10.41
C ILE A 42 -7.78 -21.55 -9.56
N LYS A 43 -6.83 -22.46 -9.32
CA LYS A 43 -7.05 -23.63 -8.44
C LYS A 43 -7.46 -23.22 -7.04
N ALA A 44 -6.84 -22.19 -6.48
CA ALA A 44 -7.22 -21.69 -5.16
C ALA A 44 -8.65 -21.11 -5.15
N TRP A 45 -9.07 -20.38 -6.19
CA TRP A 45 -10.47 -19.91 -6.30
C TRP A 45 -11.50 -21.06 -6.36
N ASN A 46 -11.10 -22.22 -6.89
CA ASN A 46 -11.90 -23.44 -6.92
C ASN A 46 -11.78 -24.30 -5.64
N SER A 47 -10.92 -23.91 -4.69
CA SER A 47 -10.68 -24.67 -3.46
C SER A 47 -11.57 -24.21 -2.29
N ASP A 48 -11.37 -24.77 -1.10
CA ASP A 48 -11.96 -24.27 0.16
C ASP A 48 -11.27 -23.01 0.69
N THR A 49 -10.08 -22.69 0.17
CA THR A 49 -9.25 -21.55 0.59
C THR A 49 -9.10 -20.55 -0.54
N LEU A 50 -9.86 -19.45 -0.47
CA LEU A 50 -9.89 -18.45 -1.54
C LEU A 50 -8.61 -17.60 -1.56
N PRO A 51 -8.02 -17.32 -2.74
CA PRO A 51 -6.80 -16.54 -2.89
C PRO A 51 -7.15 -15.05 -2.98
N ILE A 52 -7.71 -14.49 -1.92
CA ILE A 52 -7.98 -13.05 -1.87
C ILE A 52 -6.65 -12.34 -1.60
N TYR A 53 -5.89 -12.16 -2.69
CA TYR A 53 -4.65 -11.39 -2.72
C TYR A 53 -4.82 -10.24 -3.71
N GLU A 54 -4.32 -9.06 -3.33
CA GLU A 54 -4.29 -7.95 -4.26
C GLU A 54 -3.20 -8.11 -5.32
N VAL A 55 -3.53 -7.64 -6.52
CA VAL A 55 -2.62 -7.57 -7.65
C VAL A 55 -2.54 -6.10 -8.06
N ASN A 56 -1.33 -5.55 -8.06
CA ASN A 56 -1.09 -4.16 -8.45
C ASN A 56 -1.25 -3.97 -9.97
N THR A 57 -1.80 -2.83 -10.38
CA THR A 57 -1.41 -2.22 -11.66
C THR A 57 0.04 -1.73 -11.48
N PRO A 58 1.03 -2.33 -12.15
CA PRO A 58 2.44 -2.02 -11.89
C PRO A 58 2.78 -0.60 -12.33
N THR A 59 3.58 0.09 -11.50
CA THR A 59 4.23 1.35 -11.89
C THR A 59 5.50 1.03 -12.68
N LYS A 60 5.81 1.83 -13.71
CA LYS A 60 7.03 1.68 -14.50
C LYS A 60 8.27 1.78 -13.61
N THR A 61 9.16 0.80 -13.70
CA THR A 61 10.42 0.77 -12.93
C THR A 61 11.61 1.35 -13.70
N TYR A 62 11.43 1.70 -14.97
CA TYR A 62 12.45 2.27 -15.86
C TYR A 62 11.85 3.18 -16.93
N GLY A 63 12.72 3.97 -17.60
CA GLY A 63 12.35 4.84 -18.72
C GLY A 63 11.50 6.06 -18.32
N MET A 64 10.85 6.67 -19.32
CA MET A 64 9.98 7.84 -19.10
C MET A 64 8.84 7.51 -18.14
N GLY A 65 8.67 8.34 -17.11
CA GLY A 65 7.66 8.12 -16.07
C GLY A 65 8.05 7.06 -15.02
N LYS A 66 9.34 6.67 -14.91
CA LYS A 66 9.83 5.77 -13.84
C LYS A 66 9.32 6.22 -12.47
N GLY A 67 8.74 5.29 -11.72
CA GLY A 67 8.22 5.50 -10.37
C GLY A 67 6.88 6.25 -10.29
N ARG A 68 6.32 6.69 -11.42
CA ARG A 68 5.11 7.55 -11.44
C ARG A 68 4.03 7.08 -12.41
N ALA A 69 4.42 6.75 -13.63
CA ALA A 69 3.50 6.29 -14.66
C ALA A 69 3.18 4.80 -14.50
N ALA A 70 1.92 4.42 -14.68
CA ALA A 70 1.52 3.03 -14.78
C ALA A 70 2.05 2.35 -16.06
N ASP A 71 2.37 1.08 -15.95
CA ASP A 71 2.81 0.21 -17.04
C ASP A 71 1.59 -0.50 -17.66
N LEU A 72 1.24 -0.11 -18.88
CA LEU A 72 0.06 -0.59 -19.60
C LEU A 72 0.28 -1.92 -20.35
N LYS A 73 1.44 -2.56 -20.24
CA LYS A 73 1.76 -3.79 -21.01
C LYS A 73 0.70 -4.89 -20.87
N PHE A 74 0.14 -5.07 -19.67
CA PHE A 74 -0.85 -6.12 -19.43
C PHE A 74 -2.21 -5.76 -20.05
N ILE A 75 -2.59 -4.48 -20.04
CA ILE A 75 -3.80 -3.99 -20.71
C ILE A 75 -3.66 -4.15 -22.23
N GLU A 76 -2.52 -3.77 -22.79
CA GLU A 76 -2.23 -3.96 -24.20
C GLU A 76 -2.26 -5.44 -24.60
N SER A 77 -1.61 -6.31 -23.81
CA SER A 77 -1.62 -7.75 -24.06
C SER A 77 -3.03 -8.33 -24.05
N CYS A 78 -3.86 -7.94 -23.06
CA CYS A 78 -5.26 -8.36 -23.01
C CYS A 78 -6.05 -7.87 -24.23
N ALA A 79 -5.88 -6.60 -24.64
CA ALA A 79 -6.56 -6.06 -25.81
C ALA A 79 -6.16 -6.80 -27.09
N ARG A 80 -4.87 -7.08 -27.29
CA ARG A 80 -4.39 -7.87 -28.44
C ARG A 80 -5.00 -9.27 -28.48
N GLN A 81 -5.04 -9.95 -27.34
CA GLN A 81 -5.64 -11.28 -27.26
C GLN A 81 -7.15 -11.24 -27.50
N ILE A 82 -7.87 -10.26 -26.93
CA ILE A 82 -9.30 -10.08 -27.16
C ILE A 82 -9.60 -9.92 -28.65
N VAL A 83 -8.88 -9.06 -29.36
CA VAL A 83 -9.15 -8.83 -30.79
C VAL A 83 -8.82 -10.07 -31.63
N GLU A 84 -7.77 -10.82 -31.28
CA GLU A 84 -7.38 -12.06 -31.94
C GLU A 84 -8.47 -13.15 -31.84
N VAL A 85 -9.02 -13.37 -30.65
CA VAL A 85 -9.98 -14.46 -30.40
C VAL A 85 -11.46 -14.06 -30.55
N SER A 86 -11.72 -12.79 -30.87
CA SER A 86 -13.09 -12.27 -30.97
C SER A 86 -13.61 -12.23 -32.40
N ASP A 87 -14.89 -12.59 -32.52
CA ASP A 87 -15.78 -12.28 -33.64
C ASP A 87 -17.11 -11.70 -33.09
N GLY A 88 -17.89 -11.07 -33.98
CA GLY A 88 -19.21 -10.53 -33.66
C GLY A 88 -19.17 -9.29 -32.77
N TYR A 89 -20.27 -9.02 -32.08
CA TYR A 89 -20.39 -7.87 -31.17
C TYR A 89 -19.95 -8.23 -29.75
N LYS A 90 -19.03 -7.44 -29.16
CA LYS A 90 -18.67 -7.54 -27.74
C LYS A 90 -18.51 -6.16 -27.11
N ILE A 91 -18.72 -6.11 -25.80
CA ILE A 91 -18.44 -4.94 -24.96
C ILE A 91 -17.22 -5.31 -24.11
N VAL A 92 -16.15 -4.53 -24.23
CA VAL A 92 -14.92 -4.67 -23.46
C VAL A 92 -14.91 -3.56 -22.43
N THR A 93 -14.93 -3.92 -21.15
CA THR A 93 -15.02 -2.97 -20.04
C THR A 93 -13.75 -3.01 -19.22
N GLU A 94 -13.05 -1.89 -19.18
CA GLU A 94 -11.94 -1.63 -18.27
C GLU A 94 -12.51 -1.43 -16.85
N LYS A 95 -12.00 -2.15 -15.84
CA LYS A 95 -12.55 -2.20 -14.46
C LYS A 95 -11.56 -1.73 -13.39
N SER A 96 -10.25 -1.74 -13.68
CA SER A 96 -9.19 -1.58 -12.69
C SER A 96 -8.93 -0.09 -12.38
N THR A 97 -8.12 0.19 -11.35
CA THR A 97 -7.40 1.46 -11.24
C THR A 97 -6.34 1.52 -12.33
N VAL A 98 -6.71 1.98 -13.51
CA VAL A 98 -5.80 2.19 -14.65
C VAL A 98 -5.71 3.69 -14.91
N PRO A 99 -4.54 4.22 -15.32
CA PRO A 99 -4.40 5.63 -15.65
C PRO A 99 -5.40 6.06 -16.73
N VAL A 100 -5.67 7.36 -16.72
CA VAL A 100 -6.29 8.07 -17.83
C VAL A 100 -5.56 7.70 -19.14
N ARG A 101 -6.32 7.37 -20.20
CA ARG A 101 -5.90 6.84 -21.52
C ARG A 101 -5.83 5.31 -21.67
N ALA A 102 -6.24 4.55 -20.67
CA ALA A 102 -6.29 3.08 -20.80
C ALA A 102 -7.25 2.64 -21.90
N ALA A 103 -8.49 3.13 -21.85
CA ALA A 103 -9.51 2.82 -22.84
C ALA A 103 -9.16 3.36 -24.23
N GLU A 104 -8.47 4.51 -24.31
CA GLU A 104 -7.93 5.02 -25.58
C GLU A 104 -6.89 4.06 -26.17
N SER A 105 -6.02 3.49 -25.33
CA SER A 105 -5.00 2.52 -25.76
C SER A 105 -5.64 1.22 -26.24
N ILE A 106 -6.63 0.69 -25.51
CA ILE A 106 -7.43 -0.48 -25.92
C ILE A 106 -8.10 -0.21 -27.28
N ARG A 107 -8.71 0.96 -27.44
CA ARG A 107 -9.38 1.34 -28.68
C ARG A 107 -8.44 1.41 -29.87
N ARG A 108 -7.27 2.05 -29.71
CA ARG A 108 -6.24 2.11 -30.77
C ARG A 108 -5.83 0.72 -31.25
N ILE A 109 -5.73 -0.25 -30.33
CA ILE A 109 -5.43 -1.64 -30.67
C ILE A 109 -6.58 -2.26 -31.47
N PHE A 110 -7.84 -2.06 -31.04
CA PHE A 110 -9.00 -2.60 -31.74
C PHE A 110 -9.18 -2.00 -33.14
N ASP A 111 -9.03 -0.67 -33.28
CA ASP A 111 -9.16 0.04 -34.55
C ASP A 111 -8.08 -0.39 -35.56
N ALA A 112 -6.87 -0.69 -35.08
CA ALA A 112 -5.78 -1.18 -35.92
C ALA A 112 -5.90 -2.66 -36.33
N ASN A 113 -6.78 -3.44 -35.67
CA ASN A 113 -6.90 -4.89 -35.87
C ASN A 113 -8.35 -5.30 -36.17
N THR A 114 -9.05 -4.51 -36.98
CA THR A 114 -10.45 -4.77 -37.34
C THR A 114 -10.62 -6.05 -38.18
N LYS A 115 -11.78 -6.70 -38.04
CA LYS A 115 -12.21 -7.86 -38.84
C LYS A 115 -13.61 -7.60 -39.39
N PRO A 116 -14.00 -8.13 -40.57
CA PRO A 116 -15.28 -7.81 -41.21
C PRO A 116 -16.54 -8.03 -40.35
N SER A 117 -16.53 -9.01 -39.44
CA SER A 117 -17.66 -9.35 -38.56
C SER A 117 -17.50 -8.84 -37.12
N LEU A 118 -16.41 -8.16 -36.79
CA LEU A 118 -16.04 -7.78 -35.44
C LEU A 118 -16.48 -6.37 -35.10
N ASN A 119 -17.20 -6.20 -33.98
CA ASN A 119 -17.58 -4.91 -33.44
C ASN A 119 -17.32 -4.91 -31.92
N LEU A 120 -16.29 -4.16 -31.50
CA LEU A 120 -15.88 -4.03 -30.11
C LEU A 120 -16.23 -2.63 -29.60
N GLN A 121 -16.98 -2.57 -28.51
CA GLN A 121 -17.25 -1.33 -27.78
C GLN A 121 -16.40 -1.28 -26.53
N VAL A 122 -15.74 -0.15 -26.26
CA VAL A 122 -14.88 0.04 -25.09
C VAL A 122 -15.61 0.88 -24.05
N LEU A 123 -15.71 0.38 -22.83
CA LEU A 123 -16.24 1.09 -21.67
C LEU A 123 -15.16 1.20 -20.58
N SER A 124 -15.28 2.23 -19.74
CA SER A 124 -14.59 2.33 -18.44
C SER A 124 -15.63 2.12 -17.33
N ASN A 125 -15.32 1.30 -16.35
CA ASN A 125 -16.16 1.06 -15.18
C ASN A 125 -15.28 0.88 -13.94
N PRO A 126 -14.73 1.97 -13.40
CA PRO A 126 -13.78 1.90 -12.29
C PRO A 126 -14.37 1.21 -11.06
N GLU A 127 -13.53 0.51 -10.32
CA GLU A 127 -13.86 -0.03 -9.01
C GLU A 127 -13.79 1.06 -7.92
N PHE A 128 -14.55 0.94 -6.82
CA PHE A 128 -14.46 1.81 -5.64
C PHE A 128 -14.49 1.02 -4.32
N LEU A 129 -13.97 -0.20 -4.35
CA LEU A 129 -13.92 -1.13 -3.24
C LEU A 129 -12.72 -0.81 -2.33
N ALA A 130 -12.94 -0.94 -1.03
CA ALA A 130 -11.90 -0.80 -0.03
C ALA A 130 -11.59 -2.15 0.63
N GLU A 131 -10.31 -2.32 0.98
CA GLU A 131 -9.90 -3.55 1.65
C GLU A 131 -10.62 -3.75 2.98
N GLY A 132 -11.01 -4.98 3.28
CA GLY A 132 -11.83 -5.31 4.45
C GLY A 132 -13.34 -5.08 4.27
N THR A 133 -13.79 -4.31 3.26
CA THR A 133 -15.21 -4.04 3.01
C THR A 133 -15.69 -4.34 1.59
N ALA A 134 -14.84 -4.84 0.70
CA ALA A 134 -15.16 -5.02 -0.73
C ALA A 134 -16.51 -5.69 -1.04
N VAL A 135 -16.92 -6.75 -0.32
CA VAL A 135 -18.22 -7.40 -0.58
C VAL A 135 -19.39 -6.47 -0.27
N ARG A 136 -19.31 -5.72 0.83
CA ARG A 136 -20.31 -4.70 1.18
C ARG A 136 -20.32 -3.58 0.14
N ASP A 137 -19.14 -3.09 -0.24
CA ASP A 137 -18.99 -2.00 -1.21
C ASP A 137 -19.55 -2.39 -2.59
N LEU A 138 -19.49 -3.68 -2.97
CA LEU A 138 -20.06 -4.20 -4.21
C LEU A 138 -21.58 -4.41 -4.14
N LYS A 139 -22.12 -4.80 -2.98
CA LYS A 139 -23.57 -5.01 -2.79
C LYS A 139 -24.31 -3.70 -2.60
N GLU A 140 -23.71 -2.75 -1.89
CA GLU A 140 -24.31 -1.47 -1.54
C GLU A 140 -23.38 -0.30 -1.92
N PRO A 141 -23.03 -0.13 -3.21
CA PRO A 141 -22.13 0.93 -3.61
C PRO A 141 -22.76 2.30 -3.35
N ASP A 142 -21.92 3.27 -2.97
CA ASP A 142 -22.30 4.69 -2.98
C ASP A 142 -22.72 5.12 -4.39
N ARG A 143 -21.98 4.65 -5.40
CA ARG A 143 -22.21 4.86 -6.82
C ARG A 143 -21.55 3.79 -7.68
N VAL A 144 -22.12 3.52 -8.84
CA VAL A 144 -21.49 2.82 -9.96
C VAL A 144 -21.21 3.86 -11.03
N LEU A 145 -19.98 3.90 -11.56
CA LEU A 145 -19.57 4.84 -12.61
C LEU A 145 -19.31 4.07 -13.91
N ILE A 146 -19.93 4.49 -15.02
CA ILE A 146 -19.75 3.87 -16.34
C ILE A 146 -19.44 4.96 -17.37
N GLY A 147 -18.25 4.89 -17.95
CA GLY A 147 -17.80 5.69 -19.08
C GLY A 147 -17.94 4.95 -20.40
N GLY A 148 -18.38 5.63 -21.46
CA GLY A 148 -18.36 5.10 -22.82
C GLY A 148 -18.50 6.22 -23.85
N ASP A 149 -18.56 5.88 -25.13
CA ASP A 149 -18.64 6.92 -26.17
C ASP A 149 -20.00 7.60 -26.25
N GLU A 150 -19.98 8.86 -26.68
CA GLU A 150 -21.16 9.65 -27.03
C GLU A 150 -21.67 9.33 -28.45
N THR A 151 -21.54 8.07 -28.87
CA THR A 151 -22.06 7.53 -30.13
C THR A 151 -23.29 6.64 -29.89
N PRO A 152 -24.15 6.41 -30.90
CA PRO A 152 -25.26 5.48 -30.76
C PRO A 152 -24.83 4.08 -30.32
N GLU A 153 -23.71 3.54 -30.83
CA GLU A 153 -23.13 2.27 -30.37
C GLU A 153 -22.67 2.33 -28.91
N GLY A 154 -21.92 3.37 -28.53
CA GLY A 154 -21.38 3.54 -27.17
C GLY A 154 -22.50 3.64 -26.14
N GLN A 155 -23.54 4.42 -26.43
CA GLN A 155 -24.72 4.54 -25.58
C GLN A 155 -25.51 3.23 -25.49
N ARG A 156 -25.52 2.39 -26.54
CA ARG A 156 -26.10 1.04 -26.46
C ARG A 156 -25.27 0.14 -25.54
N ALA A 157 -23.94 0.22 -25.59
CA ALA A 157 -23.05 -0.54 -24.71
C ALA A 157 -23.20 -0.12 -23.24
N ILE A 158 -23.22 1.19 -22.96
CA ILE A 158 -23.45 1.75 -21.61
C ILE A 158 -24.76 1.22 -21.04
N ARG A 159 -25.87 1.32 -21.79
CA ARG A 159 -27.18 0.81 -21.34
C ARG A 159 -27.17 -0.68 -21.06
N ALA A 160 -26.45 -1.47 -21.86
CA ALA A 160 -26.34 -2.91 -21.63
C ALA A 160 -25.61 -3.23 -20.31
N LEU A 161 -24.55 -2.48 -19.97
CA LEU A 161 -23.86 -2.65 -18.70
C LEU A 161 -24.67 -2.09 -17.51
N CYS A 162 -25.37 -0.97 -17.68
CA CYS A 162 -26.30 -0.45 -16.67
C CYS A 162 -27.35 -1.51 -16.31
N ALA A 163 -27.93 -2.17 -17.32
CA ALA A 163 -28.92 -3.22 -17.09
C ALA A 163 -28.39 -4.40 -16.26
N VAL A 164 -27.08 -4.66 -16.26
CA VAL A 164 -26.47 -5.66 -15.35
C VAL A 164 -26.53 -5.13 -13.92
N TYR A 165 -26.00 -3.92 -13.66
CA TYR A 165 -25.98 -3.33 -12.32
C TYR A 165 -27.37 -3.07 -11.74
N GLU A 166 -28.36 -2.72 -12.58
CA GLU A 166 -29.75 -2.45 -12.19
C GLU A 166 -30.46 -3.66 -11.54
N HIS A 167 -29.88 -4.87 -11.58
CA HIS A 167 -30.41 -6.03 -10.85
C HIS A 167 -30.35 -5.86 -9.31
N TRP A 168 -29.40 -5.06 -8.80
CA TRP A 168 -29.28 -4.81 -7.35
C TRP A 168 -28.93 -3.36 -6.98
N VAL A 169 -28.41 -2.57 -7.90
CA VAL A 169 -28.05 -1.17 -7.66
C VAL A 169 -29.19 -0.26 -8.15
N PRO A 170 -29.73 0.62 -7.30
CA PRO A 170 -30.72 1.60 -7.73
C PRO A 170 -30.17 2.49 -8.85
N LYS A 171 -30.98 2.74 -9.88
CA LYS A 171 -30.60 3.57 -11.04
C LYS A 171 -30.09 4.97 -10.64
N SER A 172 -30.59 5.53 -9.54
CA SER A 172 -30.12 6.82 -9.00
C SER A 172 -28.65 6.81 -8.53
N ARG A 173 -28.07 5.63 -8.31
CA ARG A 173 -26.65 5.45 -7.96
C ARG A 173 -25.79 5.02 -9.15
N ILE A 174 -26.36 4.91 -10.35
CA ILE A 174 -25.61 4.59 -11.57
C ILE A 174 -25.36 5.89 -12.34
N ILE A 175 -24.09 6.30 -12.41
CA ILE A 175 -23.65 7.50 -13.12
C ILE A 175 -23.04 7.08 -14.45
N THR A 176 -23.57 7.63 -15.53
CA THR A 176 -23.05 7.41 -16.89
C THR A 176 -22.38 8.68 -17.41
N THR A 177 -21.22 8.55 -18.04
CA THR A 177 -20.42 9.67 -18.55
C THR A 177 -19.62 9.24 -19.80
N ASN A 178 -18.84 10.14 -20.39
CA ASN A 178 -17.83 9.75 -21.37
C ASN A 178 -16.66 8.98 -20.71
N THR A 179 -15.93 8.20 -21.51
CA THR A 179 -14.83 7.34 -21.05
C THR A 179 -13.75 8.09 -20.27
N TRP A 180 -13.33 9.27 -20.75
CA TRP A 180 -12.27 10.06 -20.11
C TRP A 180 -12.67 10.56 -18.72
N SER A 181 -13.88 11.10 -18.62
CA SER A 181 -14.44 11.56 -17.34
C SER A 181 -14.58 10.42 -16.34
N SER A 182 -14.85 9.20 -16.78
CA SER A 182 -14.89 8.01 -15.91
C SER A 182 -13.50 7.69 -15.33
N GLU A 183 -12.48 7.56 -16.18
CA GLU A 183 -11.10 7.27 -15.76
C GLU A 183 -10.56 8.37 -14.83
N LEU A 184 -10.73 9.64 -15.21
CA LEU A 184 -10.25 10.77 -14.42
C LEU A 184 -10.95 10.87 -13.06
N SER A 185 -12.25 10.58 -12.99
CA SER A 185 -13.00 10.63 -11.73
C SER A 185 -12.45 9.65 -10.68
N LYS A 186 -11.94 8.49 -11.10
CA LYS A 186 -11.32 7.53 -10.18
C LYS A 186 -10.00 8.05 -9.62
N LEU A 187 -9.10 8.54 -10.48
CA LEU A 187 -7.83 9.15 -10.05
C LEU A 187 -8.08 10.33 -9.11
N ALA A 188 -9.00 11.24 -9.50
CA ALA A 188 -9.35 12.40 -8.70
C ALA A 188 -9.93 11.98 -7.35
N ALA A 189 -10.89 11.06 -7.31
CA ALA A 189 -11.49 10.61 -6.04
C ALA A 189 -10.44 10.07 -5.06
N ASN A 190 -9.51 9.23 -5.53
CA ASN A 190 -8.43 8.70 -4.70
C ASN A 190 -7.44 9.80 -4.26
N ALA A 191 -7.14 10.76 -5.14
CA ALA A 191 -6.31 11.92 -4.79
C ALA A 191 -6.97 12.82 -3.72
N PHE A 192 -8.28 13.04 -3.78
CA PHE A 192 -9.02 13.78 -2.75
C PHE A 192 -9.04 13.04 -1.41
N LEU A 193 -9.19 11.70 -1.40
CA LEU A 193 -9.09 10.90 -0.17
C LEU A 193 -7.70 11.00 0.47
N ALA A 194 -6.64 10.85 -0.33
CA ALA A 194 -5.26 11.00 0.12
C ALA A 194 -4.97 12.43 0.63
N GLN A 195 -5.47 13.45 -0.08
CA GLN A 195 -5.31 14.85 0.30
C GLN A 195 -5.91 15.15 1.66
N ARG A 196 -7.06 14.57 2.02
CA ARG A 196 -7.66 14.76 3.34
C ARG A 196 -6.77 14.24 4.46
N ILE A 197 -6.17 13.06 4.25
CA ILE A 197 -5.21 12.47 5.20
C ILE A 197 -3.97 13.36 5.32
N SER A 198 -3.35 13.76 4.20
CA SER A 198 -2.18 14.64 4.23
C SER A 198 -2.49 16.01 4.86
N SER A 199 -3.70 16.52 4.64
CA SER A 199 -4.15 17.79 5.22
C SER A 199 -4.31 17.69 6.73
N ILE A 200 -4.94 16.63 7.26
CA ILE A 200 -5.04 16.48 8.72
C ILE A 200 -3.68 16.13 9.35
N ASN A 201 -2.81 15.42 8.64
CA ASN A 201 -1.43 15.16 9.07
C ASN A 201 -0.60 16.45 9.15
N SER A 202 -0.76 17.39 8.23
CA SER A 202 -0.07 18.68 8.33
C SER A 202 -0.53 19.48 9.55
N ILE A 203 -1.85 19.44 9.85
CA ILE A 203 -2.42 20.05 11.05
C ILE A 203 -1.93 19.35 12.33
N SER A 204 -1.68 18.03 12.30
CA SER A 204 -1.11 17.31 13.46
C SER A 204 0.22 17.89 13.92
N ALA A 205 1.12 18.23 12.97
CA ALA A 205 2.40 18.86 13.29
C ALA A 205 2.23 20.27 13.89
N LEU A 206 1.23 21.04 13.43
CA LEU A 206 0.90 22.33 14.01
C LEU A 206 0.34 22.19 15.43
N CYS A 207 -0.49 21.17 15.67
CA CYS A 207 -1.04 20.87 16.99
C CYS A 207 0.07 20.56 17.99
N GLU A 208 1.02 19.68 17.61
CA GLU A 208 2.21 19.36 18.42
C GLU A 208 3.04 20.60 18.78
N ALA A 209 3.19 21.56 17.86
CA ALA A 209 3.95 22.78 18.08
C ALA A 209 3.23 23.83 18.95
N THR A 210 1.91 23.73 19.09
CA THR A 210 1.07 24.76 19.73
C THR A 210 0.37 24.30 21.01
N GLY A 211 0.32 22.99 21.25
CA GLY A 211 -0.38 22.38 22.38
C GLY A 211 -1.87 22.08 22.13
N ALA A 212 -2.33 22.15 20.88
CA ALA A 212 -3.67 21.70 20.50
C ALA A 212 -3.71 20.17 20.31
N ASP A 213 -4.92 19.58 20.34
CA ASP A 213 -5.15 18.16 20.06
C ASP A 213 -5.74 17.97 18.65
N VAL A 214 -5.08 17.16 17.81
CA VAL A 214 -5.49 16.95 16.41
C VAL A 214 -6.83 16.22 16.29
N GLU A 215 -7.20 15.36 17.23
CA GLU A 215 -8.49 14.65 17.23
C GLU A 215 -9.64 15.60 17.59
N GLU A 216 -9.42 16.53 18.52
CA GLU A 216 -10.40 17.58 18.83
C GLU A 216 -10.60 18.51 17.64
N VAL A 217 -9.50 18.92 16.99
CA VAL A 217 -9.53 19.75 15.77
C VAL A 217 -10.22 19.01 14.63
N ALA A 218 -9.88 17.74 14.38
CA ALA A 218 -10.51 16.90 13.36
C ALA A 218 -12.01 16.73 13.59
N LYS A 219 -12.42 16.51 14.86
CA LYS A 219 -13.82 16.43 15.24
C LYS A 219 -14.55 17.73 14.95
N ALA A 220 -13.99 18.88 15.34
CA ALA A 220 -14.59 20.19 15.09
C ALA A 220 -14.74 20.48 13.59
N ILE A 221 -13.68 20.24 12.79
CA ILE A 221 -13.71 20.39 11.33
C ILE A 221 -14.74 19.46 10.69
N GLY A 222 -14.76 18.19 11.13
CA GLY A 222 -15.63 17.16 10.56
C GLY A 222 -17.12 17.33 10.85
N MET A 223 -17.50 18.20 11.80
CA MET A 223 -18.90 18.55 12.06
C MET A 223 -19.51 19.46 10.99
N ASP A 224 -18.68 20.19 10.22
CA ASP A 224 -19.16 20.92 9.05
C ASP A 224 -19.50 19.91 7.93
N GLN A 225 -20.78 19.78 7.60
CA GLN A 225 -21.27 18.81 6.63
C GLN A 225 -20.72 19.01 5.21
N ARG A 226 -20.22 20.20 4.88
CA ARG A 226 -19.56 20.47 3.60
C ARG A 226 -18.18 19.81 3.51
N ILE A 227 -17.56 19.53 4.65
CA ILE A 227 -16.28 18.84 4.78
C ILE A 227 -16.51 17.34 5.09
N GLY A 228 -17.40 17.06 6.04
CA GLY A 228 -17.69 15.71 6.53
C GLY A 228 -16.60 15.12 7.43
N SER A 229 -16.96 14.12 8.23
CA SER A 229 -16.10 13.55 9.29
C SER A 229 -15.19 12.40 8.87
N LYS A 230 -15.33 11.88 7.65
CA LYS A 230 -14.56 10.72 7.16
C LYS A 230 -13.16 11.15 6.69
N PHE A 231 -12.19 10.23 6.74
CA PHE A 231 -10.81 10.46 6.26
C PHE A 231 -10.12 11.68 6.92
N LEU A 232 -10.48 11.99 8.17
CA LEU A 232 -9.86 13.04 9.00
C LEU A 232 -9.12 12.45 10.21
N LYS A 233 -8.71 11.19 10.10
CA LYS A 233 -7.91 10.55 11.13
C LYS A 233 -6.44 10.79 10.78
N ALA A 234 -5.71 11.48 11.65
CA ALA A 234 -4.27 11.62 11.48
C ALA A 234 -3.60 10.24 11.50
N SER A 235 -2.37 10.11 11.02
CA SER A 235 -1.59 8.88 11.16
C SER A 235 -0.12 9.13 10.83
N VAL A 236 0.73 8.13 11.07
CA VAL A 236 2.15 8.14 10.66
C VAL A 236 2.33 8.34 9.14
N GLY A 237 1.27 8.11 8.37
CA GLY A 237 1.19 8.30 6.93
C GLY A 237 0.24 7.28 6.32
N PHE A 238 -0.46 7.65 5.25
CA PHE A 238 -1.25 6.68 4.49
C PHE A 238 -0.33 5.70 3.76
N GLY A 239 -0.83 4.48 3.53
CA GLY A 239 -0.16 3.47 2.71
C GLY A 239 -1.14 2.79 1.74
N GLY A 240 -0.82 1.57 1.33
CA GLY A 240 -1.62 0.80 0.39
C GLY A 240 -1.30 1.08 -1.07
N SER A 241 -1.77 0.19 -1.95
CA SER A 241 -1.46 0.18 -3.38
C SER A 241 -2.07 1.32 -4.20
N CYS A 242 -3.10 2.00 -3.68
CA CYS A 242 -3.90 2.96 -4.43
C CYS A 242 -3.39 4.40 -4.30
N PHE A 243 -3.33 4.96 -3.09
CA PHE A 243 -3.19 6.41 -2.93
C PHE A 243 -1.91 7.00 -3.51
N GLN A 244 -0.74 6.49 -3.13
CA GLN A 244 0.53 7.02 -3.63
C GLN A 244 0.64 6.85 -5.14
N LYS A 245 0.30 5.65 -5.64
CA LYS A 245 0.31 5.32 -7.06
C LYS A 245 -0.61 6.24 -7.87
N ASP A 246 -1.85 6.44 -7.44
CA ASP A 246 -2.84 7.19 -8.21
C ASP A 246 -2.54 8.70 -8.22
N VAL A 247 -2.05 9.25 -7.10
CA VAL A 247 -1.59 10.65 -7.03
C VAL A 247 -0.37 10.85 -7.92
N LEU A 248 0.63 9.96 -7.88
CA LEU A 248 1.81 10.07 -8.75
C LEU A 248 1.46 9.91 -10.24
N ASN A 249 0.48 9.06 -10.57
CA ASN A 249 -0.05 8.97 -11.94
C ASN A 249 -0.75 10.26 -12.35
N LEU A 250 -1.52 10.89 -11.46
CA LEU A 250 -2.16 12.18 -11.70
C LEU A 250 -1.12 13.29 -11.93
N VAL A 251 -0.08 13.36 -11.09
CA VAL A 251 1.04 14.29 -11.26
C VAL A 251 1.70 14.10 -12.63
N TYR A 252 2.04 12.85 -12.99
CA TYR A 252 2.65 12.55 -14.27
C TYR A 252 1.74 12.90 -15.46
N LEU A 253 0.43 12.67 -15.34
CA LEU A 253 -0.55 13.06 -16.35
C LEU A 253 -0.58 14.59 -16.54
N CYS A 254 -0.59 15.35 -15.44
CA CYS A 254 -0.55 16.81 -15.49
C CYS A 254 0.73 17.31 -16.18
N GLU A 255 1.90 16.74 -15.86
CA GLU A 255 3.16 17.07 -16.54
C GLU A 255 3.10 16.76 -18.04
N ALA A 256 2.59 15.59 -18.41
CA ALA A 256 2.45 15.18 -19.81
C ALA A 256 1.46 16.06 -20.61
N LEU A 257 0.51 16.70 -19.93
CA LEU A 257 -0.43 17.66 -20.49
C LEU A 257 0.05 19.11 -20.39
N ASN A 258 1.31 19.35 -19.97
CA ASN A 258 1.90 20.67 -19.80
C ASN A 258 1.13 21.56 -18.79
N LEU A 259 0.73 20.97 -17.65
CA LEU A 259 0.06 21.62 -16.51
C LEU A 259 0.93 21.53 -15.23
N PRO A 260 2.11 22.17 -15.20
CA PRO A 260 3.08 22.01 -14.10
C PRO A 260 2.58 22.53 -12.74
N GLU A 261 1.71 23.54 -12.71
CA GLU A 261 1.14 24.07 -11.47
C GLU A 261 0.19 23.05 -10.82
N VAL A 262 -0.62 22.36 -11.65
CA VAL A 262 -1.53 21.31 -11.19
C VAL A 262 -0.75 20.09 -10.71
N ALA A 263 0.32 19.72 -11.43
CA ALA A 263 1.24 18.67 -11.01
C ALA A 263 1.86 18.99 -9.63
N SER A 264 2.37 20.20 -9.45
CA SER A 264 2.98 20.64 -8.19
C SER A 264 1.99 20.65 -7.03
N TYR A 265 0.73 21.05 -7.27
CA TYR A 265 -0.33 21.02 -6.26
C TYR A 265 -0.59 19.61 -5.74
N TRP A 266 -0.77 18.63 -6.63
CA TRP A 266 -1.02 17.25 -6.21
C TRP A 266 0.22 16.55 -5.64
N GLN A 267 1.42 16.94 -6.07
CA GLN A 267 2.67 16.44 -5.51
C GLN A 267 2.78 16.73 -4.00
N GLN A 268 2.24 17.87 -3.52
CA GLN A 268 2.21 18.19 -2.09
C GLN A 268 1.50 17.14 -1.23
N VAL A 269 0.55 16.38 -1.79
CA VAL A 269 -0.11 15.28 -1.06
C VAL A 269 0.89 14.18 -0.70
N ILE A 270 1.82 13.87 -1.62
CA ILE A 270 2.88 12.88 -1.40
C ILE A 270 3.96 13.45 -0.50
N ASP A 271 4.44 14.67 -0.78
CA ASP A 271 5.51 15.31 -0.02
C ASP A 271 5.14 15.44 1.47
N MET A 272 3.88 15.77 1.77
CA MET A 272 3.37 15.82 3.15
C MET A 272 3.32 14.45 3.81
N ASN A 273 3.00 13.38 3.06
CA ASN A 273 3.00 12.02 3.59
C ASN A 273 4.43 11.52 3.90
N GLU A 274 5.40 11.85 3.05
CA GLU A 274 6.81 11.57 3.29
C GLU A 274 7.35 12.37 4.48
N TYR A 275 7.01 13.66 4.58
CA TYR A 275 7.32 14.50 5.73
C TYR A 275 6.78 13.91 7.03
N GLN A 276 5.53 13.46 7.04
CA GLN A 276 4.88 12.85 8.21
C GLN A 276 5.64 11.59 8.69
N ARG A 277 6.01 10.69 7.77
CA ARG A 277 6.79 9.48 8.09
C ARG A 277 8.16 9.87 8.66
N ARG A 278 8.86 10.79 8.01
CA ARG A 278 10.20 11.23 8.43
C ARG A 278 10.18 11.92 9.79
N ARG A 279 9.26 12.86 10.03
CA ARG A 279 9.19 13.58 11.31
C ARG A 279 8.89 12.63 12.47
N PHE A 280 8.07 11.61 12.24
CA PHE A 280 7.74 10.62 13.26
C PHE A 280 8.97 9.79 13.64
N ALA A 281 9.75 9.32 12.65
CA ALA A 281 11.01 8.64 12.90
C ALA A 281 12.03 9.53 13.63
N CYS A 282 12.17 10.80 13.23
CA CYS A 282 13.04 11.76 13.92
C CYS A 282 12.63 11.95 15.39
N ARG A 283 11.33 12.09 15.68
CA ARG A 283 10.83 12.19 17.07
C ARG A 283 11.24 10.97 17.91
N ILE A 284 11.17 9.75 17.34
CA ILE A 284 11.62 8.53 18.04
C ILE A 284 13.10 8.63 18.41
N ILE A 285 13.94 9.06 17.47
CA ILE A 285 15.39 9.21 17.66
C ILE A 285 15.70 10.30 18.68
N ASP A 286 15.01 11.44 18.60
CA ASP A 286 15.14 12.58 19.53
C ASP A 286 14.80 12.15 20.97
N CYS A 287 13.68 11.43 21.16
CA CYS A 287 13.26 10.88 22.44
C CYS A 287 14.25 9.85 23.02
N LEU A 288 15.06 9.22 22.16
CA LEU A 288 16.11 8.27 22.54
C LEU A 288 17.51 8.93 22.58
N PHE A 289 17.55 10.24 22.82
CA PHE A 289 18.76 11.03 23.01
C PHE A 289 19.65 11.09 21.76
N ASN A 290 19.04 11.16 20.56
CA ASN A 290 19.72 11.25 19.28
C ASN A 290 20.65 10.07 18.96
N THR A 291 20.43 8.92 19.59
CA THR A 291 21.17 7.69 19.27
C THR A 291 20.31 6.47 19.49
N VAL A 292 20.13 5.66 18.45
CA VAL A 292 19.42 4.37 18.54
C VAL A 292 20.30 3.18 18.16
N THR A 293 21.58 3.42 17.92
CA THR A 293 22.55 2.38 17.56
C THR A 293 22.60 1.28 18.62
N GLY A 294 22.30 0.05 18.21
CA GLY A 294 22.27 -1.12 19.07
C GLY A 294 21.08 -1.18 20.05
N LYS A 295 20.22 -0.15 20.11
CA LYS A 295 19.03 -0.15 20.96
C LYS A 295 17.97 -1.07 20.35
N LYS A 296 17.39 -1.93 21.19
CA LYS A 296 16.17 -2.68 20.86
C LYS A 296 14.96 -1.75 20.80
N ILE A 297 14.22 -1.75 19.69
CA ILE A 297 12.94 -1.05 19.51
C ILE A 297 11.89 -2.08 19.07
N ALA A 298 10.77 -2.13 19.79
CA ALA A 298 9.62 -2.95 19.41
C ALA A 298 8.76 -2.18 18.42
N LEU A 299 8.45 -2.78 17.27
CA LEU A 299 7.58 -2.22 16.24
C LEU A 299 6.35 -3.10 16.08
N LEU A 300 5.19 -2.58 16.49
CA LEU A 300 3.91 -3.29 16.44
C LEU A 300 3.08 -2.80 15.26
N GLY A 301 2.73 -3.73 14.38
CA GLY A 301 2.01 -3.47 13.14
C GLY A 301 2.94 -3.21 11.97
N PHE A 302 2.82 -4.03 10.93
CA PHE A 302 3.59 -3.93 9.70
C PHE A 302 2.70 -3.76 8.45
N SER A 303 1.46 -4.25 8.49
CA SER A 303 0.50 -3.99 7.42
C SER A 303 0.18 -2.49 7.31
N PHE A 304 -0.24 -2.04 6.12
CA PHE A 304 -0.49 -0.61 5.90
C PHE A 304 -1.72 -0.07 6.65
N LYS A 305 -2.60 -0.97 7.10
CA LYS A 305 -3.76 -0.73 7.97
C LYS A 305 -4.17 -2.01 8.69
N LYS A 306 -5.12 -1.93 9.62
CA LYS A 306 -5.66 -3.13 10.30
C LYS A 306 -6.48 -4.03 9.36
N ASP A 307 -6.70 -5.27 9.81
CA ASP A 307 -7.52 -6.31 9.17
C ASP A 307 -7.03 -6.78 7.79
N THR A 308 -5.74 -6.59 7.51
CA THR A 308 -5.07 -7.09 6.29
C THR A 308 -3.65 -7.56 6.56
N GLY A 309 -3.15 -8.49 5.74
CA GLY A 309 -1.73 -8.85 5.68
C GLY A 309 -0.95 -8.10 4.58
N ASP A 310 -1.57 -7.10 3.94
CA ASP A 310 -0.94 -6.32 2.88
C ASP A 310 0.02 -5.26 3.42
N THR A 311 1.21 -5.20 2.83
CA THR A 311 2.33 -4.35 3.25
C THR A 311 2.69 -3.30 2.21
N ARG A 312 2.04 -3.30 1.03
CA ARG A 312 2.39 -2.38 -0.06
C ARG A 312 2.28 -0.92 0.40
N GLU A 313 3.36 -0.17 0.19
CA GLU A 313 3.50 1.23 0.60
C GLU A 313 3.19 1.46 2.10
N SER A 314 3.32 0.42 2.94
CA SER A 314 3.09 0.54 4.38
C SER A 314 4.07 1.52 5.01
N SER A 315 3.55 2.44 5.81
CA SER A 315 4.38 3.38 6.57
C SER A 315 5.36 2.65 7.50
N SER A 316 5.03 1.45 7.99
CA SER A 316 5.92 0.62 8.80
C SER A 316 7.23 0.27 8.10
N ILE A 317 7.22 0.08 6.78
CA ILE A 317 8.44 -0.17 5.98
C ILE A 317 9.38 1.04 6.08
N TYR A 318 8.84 2.25 5.87
CA TYR A 318 9.62 3.48 5.88
C TYR A 318 10.11 3.85 7.29
N ILE A 319 9.28 3.68 8.31
CA ILE A 319 9.71 3.88 9.71
C ILE A 319 10.82 2.89 10.07
N SER A 320 10.67 1.62 9.69
CA SER A 320 11.72 0.61 9.89
C SER A 320 13.01 1.02 9.20
N LYS A 321 12.93 1.48 7.94
CA LYS A 321 14.08 2.01 7.19
C LYS A 321 14.82 3.10 7.97
N TYR A 322 14.13 4.16 8.38
CA TYR A 322 14.76 5.29 9.07
C TYR A 322 15.42 4.87 10.38
N LEU A 323 14.80 3.96 11.14
CA LEU A 323 15.40 3.47 12.38
C LEU A 323 16.59 2.53 12.13
N MET A 324 16.52 1.72 11.07
CA MET A 324 17.66 0.91 10.63
C MET A 324 18.81 1.79 10.14
N ASP A 325 18.55 2.96 9.52
CA ASP A 325 19.56 3.94 9.06
C ASP A 325 20.40 4.46 10.23
N GLU A 326 19.83 4.48 11.44
CA GLU A 326 20.50 4.87 12.68
C GLU A 326 21.03 3.67 13.50
N GLY A 327 20.95 2.45 12.96
CA GLY A 327 21.47 1.22 13.58
C GLY A 327 20.61 0.65 14.71
N ALA A 328 19.30 0.96 14.75
CA ALA A 328 18.37 0.34 15.69
C ALA A 328 18.19 -1.15 15.43
N LYS A 329 18.01 -1.93 16.51
CA LYS A 329 17.61 -3.34 16.45
C LYS A 329 16.10 -3.45 16.56
N LEU A 330 15.43 -3.69 15.44
CA LEU A 330 13.98 -3.75 15.34
C LEU A 330 13.46 -5.14 15.66
N PHE A 331 12.47 -5.20 16.56
CA PHE A 331 11.71 -6.40 16.85
C PHE A 331 10.28 -6.19 16.41
N ILE A 332 9.90 -6.83 15.31
CA ILE A 332 8.66 -6.56 14.59
C ILE A 332 7.63 -7.63 14.91
N TYR A 333 6.40 -7.20 15.21
CA TYR A 333 5.24 -8.08 15.33
C TYR A 333 4.07 -7.54 14.51
N ASP A 334 3.44 -8.40 13.72
CA ASP A 334 2.17 -8.15 13.06
C ASP A 334 1.32 -9.44 13.10
N PRO A 335 0.01 -9.37 13.40
CA PRO A 335 -0.82 -10.55 13.54
C PRO A 335 -1.17 -11.26 12.22
N LYS A 336 -0.98 -10.62 11.06
CA LYS A 336 -1.39 -11.17 9.75
C LYS A 336 -0.27 -11.18 8.71
N VAL A 337 0.71 -10.29 8.80
CA VAL A 337 1.82 -10.25 7.84
C VAL A 337 2.80 -11.41 8.11
N LEU A 338 3.13 -12.15 7.05
CA LEU A 338 4.10 -13.25 7.13
C LEU A 338 5.52 -12.73 7.33
N LYS A 339 6.33 -13.48 8.08
CA LYS A 339 7.75 -13.15 8.33
C LYS A 339 8.52 -12.95 7.03
N GLU A 340 8.31 -13.84 6.06
CA GLU A 340 9.00 -13.82 4.78
C GLU A 340 8.68 -12.54 4.00
N GLN A 341 7.43 -12.05 4.11
CA GLN A 341 7.00 -10.80 3.49
C GLN A 341 7.69 -9.59 4.14
N ILE A 342 7.74 -9.52 5.48
CA ILE A 342 8.44 -8.46 6.22
C ILE A 342 9.92 -8.38 5.80
N ILE A 343 10.60 -9.53 5.79
CA ILE A 343 12.01 -9.61 5.41
C ILE A 343 12.20 -9.19 3.95
N HIS A 344 11.33 -9.68 3.04
CA HIS A 344 11.37 -9.32 1.64
C HIS A 344 11.22 -7.81 1.41
N ASP A 345 10.26 -7.18 2.10
CA ASP A 345 9.96 -5.75 1.94
C ASP A 345 11.09 -4.87 2.47
N LEU A 346 11.67 -5.24 3.62
CA LEU A 346 12.81 -4.51 4.18
C LEU A 346 14.10 -4.77 3.39
N SER A 347 14.22 -5.89 2.67
CA SER A 347 15.40 -6.21 1.85
C SER A 347 15.36 -5.60 0.45
N GLN A 348 14.29 -4.90 0.08
CA GLN A 348 14.24 -4.23 -1.23
C GLN A 348 15.38 -3.22 -1.37
N PRO A 349 16.02 -3.09 -2.55
CA PRO A 349 17.14 -2.16 -2.75
C PRO A 349 16.79 -0.69 -2.43
N SER A 350 15.54 -0.29 -2.61
CA SER A 350 15.07 1.06 -2.24
C SER A 350 14.97 1.30 -0.72
N ILE A 351 15.01 0.24 0.07
CA ILE A 351 14.87 0.27 1.53
C ILE A 351 16.21 0.04 2.22
N SER A 352 16.87 -1.10 1.98
CA SER A 352 18.12 -1.47 2.66
C SER A 352 19.38 -1.19 1.85
N GLU A 353 19.27 -0.55 0.69
CA GLU A 353 20.38 -0.32 -0.26
C GLU A 353 21.04 -1.65 -0.67
N ASP A 354 22.28 -1.63 -1.15
CA ASP A 354 23.03 -2.83 -1.57
C ASP A 354 23.68 -3.59 -0.38
N ASN A 355 23.13 -3.48 0.84
CA ASN A 355 23.62 -4.21 2.01
C ASN A 355 22.69 -5.39 2.37
N PRO A 356 22.95 -6.60 1.83
CA PRO A 356 22.09 -7.76 2.07
C PRO A 356 22.14 -8.29 3.50
N GLN A 357 23.18 -7.97 4.29
CA GLN A 357 23.29 -8.41 5.69
C GLN A 357 22.48 -7.55 6.66
N ARG A 358 22.18 -6.31 6.28
CA ARG A 358 21.56 -5.30 7.15
C ARG A 358 20.28 -5.76 7.82
N VAL A 359 19.36 -6.33 7.05
CA VAL A 359 18.08 -6.83 7.58
C VAL A 359 18.33 -7.98 8.55
N SER A 360 19.25 -8.90 8.22
CA SER A 360 19.57 -10.04 9.08
C SER A 360 20.25 -9.64 10.40
N GLU A 361 20.97 -8.52 10.42
CA GLU A 361 21.65 -8.00 11.62
C GLU A 361 20.72 -7.19 12.53
N LEU A 362 19.80 -6.42 11.94
CA LEU A 362 19.02 -5.42 12.64
C LEU A 362 17.56 -5.84 12.89
N VAL A 363 17.00 -6.79 12.14
CA VAL A 363 15.58 -7.11 12.17
C VAL A 363 15.32 -8.50 12.74
N THR A 364 14.49 -8.57 13.76
CA THR A 364 13.94 -9.81 14.32
C THR A 364 12.42 -9.78 14.19
N VAL A 365 11.84 -10.71 13.42
CA VAL A 365 10.38 -10.89 13.38
C VAL A 365 9.97 -11.86 14.48
N THR A 366 9.11 -11.40 15.37
CA THR A 366 8.64 -12.13 16.56
C THR A 366 7.28 -12.76 16.32
N ARG A 367 6.92 -13.76 17.12
CA ARG A 367 5.61 -14.45 17.01
C ARG A 367 4.54 -13.86 17.91
N ASP A 368 4.96 -13.00 18.83
CA ASP A 368 4.15 -12.49 19.93
C ASP A 368 4.56 -11.04 20.24
N PRO A 369 3.60 -10.13 20.50
CA PRO A 369 3.93 -8.73 20.76
C PRO A 369 4.73 -8.54 22.06
N TYR A 370 4.60 -9.40 23.06
CA TYR A 370 5.36 -9.30 24.31
C TYR A 370 6.83 -9.68 24.09
N GLU A 371 7.12 -10.66 23.24
CA GLU A 371 8.50 -10.99 22.81
C GLU A 371 9.18 -9.77 22.14
N ALA A 372 8.45 -9.09 21.25
CA ALA A 372 8.94 -7.86 20.62
C ALA A 372 9.28 -6.80 21.66
N CYS A 373 8.41 -6.64 22.64
CA CYS A 373 8.51 -5.62 23.68
C CYS A 373 9.55 -5.96 24.75
N GLN A 374 9.85 -7.23 25.03
CA GLN A 374 10.74 -7.62 26.13
C GLN A 374 12.11 -6.92 26.07
N SER A 375 12.43 -6.11 27.08
CA SER A 375 13.67 -5.31 27.17
C SER A 375 13.89 -4.31 26.02
N ALA A 376 12.83 -3.88 25.34
CA ALA A 376 12.90 -2.84 24.31
C ALA A 376 12.96 -1.44 24.91
N HIS A 377 13.83 -0.56 24.40
CA HIS A 377 13.96 0.81 24.87
C HIS A 377 12.74 1.67 24.53
N ALA A 378 12.12 1.37 23.39
CA ALA A 378 10.91 2.03 22.91
C ALA A 378 9.94 1.03 22.28
N LEU A 379 8.66 1.38 22.39
CA LEU A 379 7.55 0.72 21.71
C LEU A 379 6.98 1.69 20.67
N VAL A 380 6.93 1.25 19.40
CA VAL A 380 6.42 2.03 18.27
C VAL A 380 5.23 1.29 17.66
N ILE A 381 4.07 1.93 17.65
CA ILE A 381 2.85 1.36 17.04
C ILE A 381 2.65 2.02 15.66
N CYS A 382 2.77 1.24 14.60
CA CYS A 382 2.64 1.73 13.22
C CYS A 382 1.31 1.35 12.56
N THR A 383 0.61 0.33 13.07
CA THR A 383 -0.69 -0.11 12.53
C THR A 383 -1.72 -0.24 13.65
N GLU A 384 -2.93 0.26 13.40
CA GLU A 384 -4.04 0.39 14.35
C GLU A 384 -4.82 -0.90 14.62
N TRP A 385 -4.12 -2.04 14.77
CA TRP A 385 -4.75 -3.31 15.14
C TRP A 385 -5.47 -3.19 16.50
N ASP A 386 -6.73 -3.64 16.56
CA ASP A 386 -7.55 -3.50 17.77
C ASP A 386 -6.94 -4.25 18.98
N MET A 387 -6.19 -5.33 18.75
CA MET A 387 -5.50 -6.09 19.80
C MET A 387 -4.46 -5.26 20.57
N PHE A 388 -3.87 -4.24 19.95
CA PHE A 388 -2.90 -3.37 20.61
C PHE A 388 -3.56 -2.40 21.59
N ARG A 389 -4.88 -2.19 21.50
CA ARG A 389 -5.62 -1.36 22.47
C ARG A 389 -5.77 -2.03 23.82
N VAL A 390 -6.01 -3.34 23.83
CA VAL A 390 -6.29 -4.13 25.06
C VAL A 390 -5.01 -4.66 25.70
N THR A 391 -4.05 -5.09 24.87
CA THR A 391 -2.81 -5.74 25.33
C THR A 391 -1.90 -4.77 26.10
N ILE A 392 -1.89 -3.50 25.71
CA ILE A 392 -0.98 -2.52 26.28
C ILE A 392 -1.51 -1.97 27.62
N THR A 393 -2.84 -1.95 27.84
CA THR A 393 -3.44 -1.45 29.10
C THR A 393 -3.06 -2.31 30.32
N PHE A 394 -2.70 -3.57 30.14
CA PHE A 394 -2.40 -4.50 31.24
C PHE A 394 -0.92 -4.57 31.66
N THR A 395 0.00 -3.87 30.98
CA THR A 395 1.46 -3.93 31.32
C THR A 395 2.08 -2.55 31.62
N PHE A 396 1.27 -1.53 31.90
CA PHE A 396 1.73 -0.27 32.50
C PHE A 396 1.36 -0.21 33.99
N CYS A 397 1.82 -1.19 34.77
CA CYS A 397 1.91 -0.97 36.22
C CYS A 397 3.07 0.00 36.47
N TYR A 398 2.73 1.20 36.94
CA TYR A 398 3.63 2.12 37.63
C TYR A 398 4.56 1.32 38.55
N VAL A 399 5.87 1.36 38.31
CA VAL A 399 6.86 1.00 39.32
C VAL A 399 7.74 2.22 39.56
N ALA A 400 7.38 2.95 40.61
CA ALA A 400 8.26 3.90 41.25
C ALA A 400 9.54 3.16 41.71
N SER A 401 10.68 3.71 41.31
CA SER A 401 12.00 3.59 41.93
C SER A 401 12.22 2.43 42.91
N SER A 402 12.95 1.40 42.48
CA SER A 402 13.98 0.71 43.27
C SER A 402 14.78 -0.20 42.34
N PHE A 403 16.11 -0.21 42.51
CA PHE A 403 17.02 -1.10 41.78
C PHE A 403 16.49 -2.54 41.74
N GLY A 404 16.02 -2.96 40.57
CA GLY A 404 15.56 -4.31 40.29
C GLY A 404 15.45 -4.48 38.79
N GLU A 405 16.21 -5.43 38.24
CA GLU A 405 16.04 -5.90 36.87
C GLU A 405 14.60 -6.38 36.71
N HIS A 406 13.81 -5.77 35.82
CA HIS A 406 12.76 -6.37 34.99
C HIS A 406 11.86 -5.26 34.40
N THR A 407 11.76 -5.28 33.06
CA THR A 407 10.88 -4.46 32.19
C THR A 407 11.19 -2.96 32.12
N ARG A 408 12.05 -2.56 31.17
CA ARG A 408 12.36 -1.15 30.86
C ARG A 408 11.72 -0.74 29.53
N PHE A 409 10.51 -0.19 29.53
CA PHE A 409 10.08 0.71 28.44
C PHE A 409 10.27 2.13 28.94
N HIS A 410 11.08 2.92 28.25
CA HIS A 410 11.27 4.33 28.63
C HIS A 410 10.39 5.27 27.80
N VAL A 411 9.94 4.86 26.62
CA VAL A 411 9.08 5.69 25.76
C VAL A 411 8.10 4.81 24.96
N VAL A 412 6.81 5.09 25.11
CA VAL A 412 5.78 4.62 24.16
C VAL A 412 5.58 5.73 23.16
N ILE A 413 5.87 5.46 21.89
CA ILE A 413 5.64 6.41 20.82
C ILE A 413 4.57 5.84 19.92
N SER A 414 3.38 6.35 20.14
CA SER A 414 2.20 6.06 19.35
C SER A 414 1.79 7.36 18.67
N ASP A 415 1.42 7.31 17.39
CA ASP A 415 0.63 8.41 16.86
C ASP A 415 -0.70 8.44 17.63
N ALA A 416 -1.09 9.62 18.13
CA ALA A 416 -2.34 9.88 18.83
C ALA A 416 -3.56 9.25 18.13
N ALA A 417 -3.44 9.05 16.82
CA ALA A 417 -4.46 8.42 16.01
C ALA A 417 -4.64 6.89 16.11
N THR A 418 -3.70 6.10 16.63
CA THR A 418 -3.93 4.63 16.73
C THR A 418 -5.06 4.27 17.73
N GLY A 419 -5.58 5.25 18.48
CA GLY A 419 -6.73 5.06 19.35
C GLY A 419 -6.46 4.08 20.48
N ALA A 420 -5.17 3.84 20.80
CA ALA A 420 -4.75 2.97 21.88
C ALA A 420 -5.09 3.54 23.27
N GLY A 421 -5.64 4.76 23.36
CA GLY A 421 -5.97 5.39 24.64
C GLY A 421 -4.76 5.66 25.53
N LEU A 422 -3.55 5.54 24.98
CA LEU A 422 -2.30 5.82 25.67
C LEU A 422 -2.14 7.34 25.68
N ARG A 423 -2.69 7.98 26.71
CA ARG A 423 -2.33 9.36 27.02
C ARG A 423 -0.84 9.38 27.33
N GLU A 424 -0.09 10.28 26.68
CA GLU A 424 1.15 10.81 27.23
C GLU A 424 0.80 11.67 28.46
N ASP A 425 0.21 11.08 29.51
CA ASP A 425 0.07 11.74 30.80
C ASP A 425 1.46 11.71 31.46
N LEU A 426 2.36 12.59 30.98
CA LEU A 426 3.42 13.16 31.81
C LEU A 426 2.75 14.12 32.79
N GLN A 427 1.92 13.58 33.69
CA GLN A 427 1.36 14.37 34.77
C GLN A 427 2.48 14.65 35.77
N GLU A 428 2.74 15.93 36.03
CA GLU A 428 3.63 16.39 37.09
C GLU A 428 3.13 15.85 38.44
N ASP A 429 3.65 14.70 38.89
CA ASP A 429 3.55 14.32 40.30
C ASP A 429 4.52 15.20 41.09
N ALA A 430 3.98 16.31 41.61
CA ALA A 430 4.68 17.32 42.40
C ALA A 430 5.23 16.83 43.77
N GLU A 431 5.30 15.52 44.01
CA GLU A 431 5.77 14.97 45.30
C GLU A 431 7.12 14.23 45.24
N ALA A 432 7.70 14.03 44.06
CA ALA A 432 9.07 13.51 43.93
C ALA A 432 9.94 14.54 43.21
N GLY A 433 10.78 15.27 43.96
CA GLY A 433 11.60 16.41 43.52
C GLY A 433 12.61 16.14 42.39
N VAL A 434 12.13 15.79 41.20
CA VAL A 434 12.91 15.58 39.98
C VAL A 434 12.61 16.71 39.01
N HIS A 435 13.52 17.67 38.89
CA HIS A 435 13.42 18.75 37.92
C HIS A 435 13.77 18.24 36.51
N ILE A 436 12.79 18.22 35.61
CA ILE A 436 13.02 18.04 34.17
C ILE A 436 13.30 19.42 33.55
N ARG A 437 14.51 19.63 33.01
CA ARG A 437 14.82 20.83 32.21
C ARG A 437 14.10 20.73 30.87
N ARG A 438 13.19 21.66 30.59
CA ARG A 438 12.73 21.92 29.21
C ARG A 438 13.96 22.17 28.32
N PRO A 439 14.01 21.66 27.08
CA PRO A 439 14.98 22.15 26.12
C PRO A 439 14.81 23.67 26.00
N PRO A 440 15.90 24.45 25.92
CA PRO A 440 15.78 25.90 25.75
C PRO A 440 14.95 26.14 24.49
N ARG A 441 13.96 27.05 24.59
CA ARG A 441 13.26 27.57 23.42
C ARG A 441 14.32 27.92 22.37
N ALA A 442 14.26 27.31 21.20
CA ALA A 442 15.03 27.78 20.07
C ALA A 442 14.61 29.23 19.83
N GLY A 443 15.46 30.17 20.26
CA GLY A 443 15.28 31.57 19.91
C GLY A 443 15.29 31.70 18.39
N PRO A 444 14.66 32.74 17.82
CA PRO A 444 14.76 32.99 16.40
C PRO A 444 16.25 33.06 16.02
N PRO A 445 16.64 32.52 14.85
CA PRO A 445 18.03 32.56 14.42
C PRO A 445 18.52 34.02 14.43
N PRO A 446 19.78 34.28 14.83
CA PRO A 446 20.32 35.63 14.84
C PRO A 446 20.19 36.22 13.43
N ARG A 447 19.57 37.40 13.32
CA ARG A 447 19.52 38.18 12.09
C ARG A 447 20.96 38.45 11.65
N ARG A 448 21.49 37.63 10.73
CA ARG A 448 22.63 38.03 9.92
C ARG A 448 22.13 39.12 8.99
N ALA A 449 22.62 40.34 9.18
CA ALA A 449 22.51 41.40 8.19
C ALA A 449 23.22 40.92 6.92
N ALA A 450 22.45 40.40 5.97
CA ALA A 450 22.89 40.23 4.60
C ALA A 450 22.50 41.50 3.84
N GLU A 451 23.45 42.42 3.72
CA GLU A 451 23.41 43.44 2.67
C GLU A 451 23.53 42.71 1.32
N HIS A 452 22.40 42.37 0.70
CA HIS A 452 22.37 42.04 -0.71
C HIS A 452 21.89 43.28 -1.48
N ARG A 453 22.86 43.99 -2.07
CA ARG A 453 22.63 44.86 -3.22
C ARG A 453 22.12 43.98 -4.36
N LEU A 454 20.96 44.32 -4.88
CA LEU A 454 20.46 43.83 -6.17
C LEU A 454 21.33 44.45 -7.29
N PRO A 455 21.83 43.68 -8.26
CA PRO A 455 22.32 44.26 -9.50
C PRO A 455 21.15 44.57 -10.44
N ASP A 456 21.24 45.73 -11.08
CA ASP A 456 20.28 46.31 -12.01
C ASP A 456 19.87 45.37 -13.14
N ARG A 457 18.58 45.47 -13.49
CA ARG A 457 18.00 44.95 -14.72
C ARG A 457 18.39 45.89 -15.86
N ASP A 458 19.30 45.45 -16.73
CA ASP A 458 19.29 45.88 -18.13
C ASP A 458 20.14 44.92 -18.99
N HIS A 459 19.65 44.66 -20.20
CA HIS A 459 20.27 43.92 -21.31
C HIS A 459 20.01 42.41 -21.41
N TRP A 460 18.90 42.07 -22.07
CA TRP A 460 18.85 40.92 -22.97
C TRP A 460 18.64 41.42 -24.40
N LYS A 461 19.64 41.21 -25.26
CA LYS A 461 19.51 41.29 -26.72
C LYS A 461 19.65 39.87 -27.28
N GLU A 462 18.78 39.59 -28.24
CA GLU A 462 18.75 38.41 -29.12
C GLU A 462 20.01 38.28 -29.99
N SER A 463 20.07 37.13 -30.70
CA SER A 463 21.01 36.72 -31.76
C SER A 463 22.21 35.89 -31.24
N ASP A 464 22.64 34.76 -31.80
CA ASP A 464 22.45 34.14 -33.11
C ASP A 464 22.86 32.64 -33.10
N LEU A 465 22.11 31.84 -33.88
CA LEU A 465 22.52 30.86 -34.90
C LEU A 465 23.68 29.83 -34.69
N CYS A 466 23.31 28.58 -35.02
CA CYS A 466 24.05 27.45 -35.62
C CYS A 466 25.57 27.55 -35.86
N THR A 467 26.31 26.46 -35.55
CA THR A 467 26.91 25.51 -36.54
C THR A 467 27.83 24.47 -35.87
N ASN A 468 27.71 23.20 -36.30
CA ASN A 468 28.73 22.13 -36.17
C ASN A 468 29.74 22.28 -37.33
N PRO A 469 31.03 21.86 -37.23
CA PRO A 469 31.41 20.48 -37.65
C PRO A 469 32.75 19.86 -37.11
N VAL A 470 32.73 18.53 -36.85
CA VAL A 470 33.52 17.39 -37.45
C VAL A 470 35.09 17.42 -37.68
N HIS A 471 35.79 16.45 -37.02
CA HIS A 471 37.01 15.61 -37.39
C HIS A 471 38.47 16.17 -37.45
N PRO A 472 39.58 15.35 -37.60
CA PRO A 472 39.99 13.97 -37.16
C PRO A 472 41.53 13.75 -36.80
N CYS A 473 41.92 12.50 -36.40
CA CYS A 473 43.22 11.73 -36.58
C CYS A 473 44.59 12.31 -36.08
N ASP A 474 45.67 11.58 -35.69
CA ASP A 474 46.13 10.18 -35.82
C ASP A 474 47.38 9.85 -34.91
N ARG A 475 47.48 8.57 -34.46
CA ARG A 475 48.65 7.62 -34.41
C ARG A 475 49.98 7.77 -33.61
N ARG A 476 50.29 6.73 -32.76
CA ARG A 476 51.33 5.63 -32.86
C ARG A 476 51.65 4.98 -31.47
N SER A 477 51.31 3.71 -31.16
CA SER A 477 51.97 2.37 -31.36
C SER A 477 52.76 1.83 -30.13
N SER A 478 52.44 0.68 -29.50
CA SER A 478 52.98 -0.70 -29.76
C SER A 478 52.42 -1.74 -28.74
N HIS A 479 51.80 -2.88 -29.15
CA HIS A 479 52.24 -4.31 -29.09
C HIS A 479 52.64 -4.88 -27.70
N ARG A 480 52.17 -6.03 -27.13
CA ARG A 480 51.69 -7.37 -27.60
C ARG A 480 50.80 -8.09 -26.52
N PRO A 481 50.11 -9.23 -26.82
CA PRO A 481 49.15 -9.92 -25.95
C PRO A 481 49.62 -11.28 -25.38
N HIS A 482 48.96 -11.80 -24.33
CA HIS A 482 49.13 -13.18 -23.82
C HIS A 482 47.82 -13.97 -23.74
N ARG A 483 47.96 -15.27 -24.07
CA ARG A 483 46.98 -16.34 -24.29
C ARG A 483 46.51 -17.03 -22.99
N ALA A 484 45.32 -17.63 -23.02
CA ALA A 484 44.91 -18.80 -22.21
C ALA A 484 45.53 -20.11 -22.75
N PRO A 485 45.58 -21.26 -22.03
CA PRO A 485 44.38 -22.12 -21.96
C PRO A 485 44.29 -23.19 -20.82
N HIS A 486 43.13 -23.88 -20.83
CA HIS A 486 42.81 -25.30 -20.53
C HIS A 486 42.55 -25.86 -19.10
N GLN A 487 41.42 -26.57 -19.03
CA GLN A 487 40.91 -27.50 -18.02
C GLN A 487 41.63 -28.86 -18.04
N GLU A 488 41.68 -29.57 -16.90
CA GLU A 488 41.21 -30.97 -16.72
C GLU A 488 41.54 -31.52 -15.30
N GLY A 489 40.69 -32.41 -14.78
CA GLY A 489 41.12 -33.53 -13.93
C GLY A 489 40.89 -33.47 -12.41
N GLN A 490 39.81 -34.10 -11.95
CA GLN A 490 39.56 -34.47 -10.54
C GLN A 490 40.51 -35.58 -10.04
N SER A 491 40.88 -35.56 -8.74
CA SER A 491 40.96 -36.79 -7.91
C SER A 491 40.93 -36.46 -6.40
N LEU A 492 40.23 -37.33 -5.65
CA LEU A 492 39.84 -37.24 -4.25
C LEU A 492 40.99 -37.32 -3.22
N LYS A 493 40.80 -36.66 -2.06
CA LYS A 493 41.13 -37.22 -0.74
C LYS A 493 40.18 -36.71 0.35
N LEU A 494 39.41 -37.64 0.91
CA LEU A 494 38.52 -37.49 2.07
C LEU A 494 39.31 -37.21 3.35
N ILE A 495 38.88 -36.22 4.14
CA ILE A 495 39.11 -36.16 5.59
C ILE A 495 37.80 -35.70 6.24
N LEU A 496 37.11 -36.63 6.92
CA LEU A 496 35.93 -36.38 7.76
C LEU A 496 36.39 -35.95 9.15
N PRO A 497 35.81 -34.90 9.77
CA PRO A 497 35.92 -34.69 11.21
C PRO A 497 35.00 -35.65 11.98
N PRO A 498 35.38 -36.09 13.20
CA PRO A 498 34.61 -37.04 14.01
C PRO A 498 33.33 -36.39 14.59
N PRO A 499 32.30 -37.20 14.91
CA PRO A 499 31.00 -36.72 15.40
C PRO A 499 31.07 -36.21 16.86
N PRO A 500 30.18 -35.27 17.25
CA PRO A 500 30.07 -34.81 18.62
C PRO A 500 29.47 -35.88 19.56
N PRO A 501 29.86 -35.92 20.84
CA PRO A 501 29.35 -36.90 21.81
C PRO A 501 27.88 -36.62 22.19
N PRO A 502 27.11 -37.65 22.60
CA PRO A 502 25.72 -37.52 22.98
C PRO A 502 25.54 -36.77 24.31
N PRO A 503 24.40 -36.05 24.49
CA PRO A 503 24.13 -35.33 25.73
C PRO A 503 23.84 -36.28 26.91
N PRO A 504 24.22 -35.92 28.15
CA PRO A 504 23.94 -36.72 29.34
C PRO A 504 22.44 -36.71 29.71
N PRO A 505 21.95 -37.74 30.42
CA PRO A 505 20.55 -37.86 30.80
C PRO A 505 20.20 -36.84 31.90
N LEU A 506 19.19 -36.00 31.65
CA LEU A 506 18.64 -35.11 32.67
C LEU A 506 17.59 -35.86 33.50
N HIS A 507 17.94 -36.06 34.77
CA HIS A 507 17.04 -36.46 35.85
C HIS A 507 15.87 -35.49 35.99
N GLY A 508 14.70 -36.06 36.24
CA GLY A 508 13.48 -35.31 36.53
C GLY A 508 13.57 -34.51 37.82
N ALA A 509 12.99 -33.31 37.78
CA ALA A 509 12.42 -32.64 38.93
C ALA A 509 11.05 -32.12 38.52
N HIS A 510 10.02 -32.84 38.96
CA HIS A 510 8.66 -32.35 39.00
C HIS A 510 8.61 -31.06 39.84
N SER A 511 8.10 -29.97 39.28
CA SER A 511 7.36 -28.99 40.07
C SER A 511 6.22 -28.42 39.23
N SER A 512 5.05 -28.76 39.72
CA SER A 512 3.71 -28.42 39.26
C SER A 512 3.41 -26.93 39.38
N CYS A 513 2.93 -26.33 38.28
CA CYS A 513 1.91 -25.28 38.33
C CYS A 513 0.97 -25.48 37.14
N GLN A 514 -0.12 -26.20 37.40
CA GLN A 514 -1.30 -26.22 36.55
C GLN A 514 -1.99 -24.87 36.67
N LEU A 515 -2.12 -24.15 35.56
CA LEU A 515 -3.08 -23.06 35.42
C LEU A 515 -4.21 -23.56 34.53
N LEU A 516 -5.28 -23.99 35.19
CA LEU A 516 -6.58 -24.29 34.61
C LEU A 516 -7.19 -22.96 34.14
N ILE A 517 -7.34 -22.78 32.83
CA ILE A 517 -8.22 -21.75 32.27
C ILE A 517 -9.46 -22.47 31.73
N SER A 518 -10.60 -22.15 32.33
CA SER A 518 -11.94 -22.57 31.94
C SER A 518 -12.31 -22.01 30.55
N PRO A 519 -12.82 -22.82 29.60
CA PRO A 519 -13.19 -22.39 28.26
C PRO A 519 -14.62 -21.81 28.18
N ALA A 520 -14.94 -20.82 29.02
CA ALA A 520 -16.27 -20.21 29.01
C ALA A 520 -16.21 -18.73 29.43
N GLU A 521 -15.73 -17.86 28.54
CA GLU A 521 -15.97 -16.40 28.57
C GLU A 521 -15.53 -15.69 27.26
N VAL A 522 -15.56 -16.40 26.12
CA VAL A 522 -15.24 -15.84 24.77
C VAL A 522 -16.47 -15.87 23.85
N GLU A 523 -17.67 -15.76 24.40
CA GLU A 523 -18.90 -15.59 23.61
C GLU A 523 -19.63 -14.33 24.06
N GLY A 524 -19.40 -13.24 23.34
CA GLY A 524 -20.22 -12.04 23.51
C GLY A 524 -19.51 -10.76 23.13
N LEU A 525 -19.04 -10.65 21.88
CA LEU A 525 -18.77 -9.38 21.17
C LEU A 525 -18.43 -9.68 19.69
N ASN A 526 -19.31 -10.41 19.00
CA ASN A 526 -19.28 -10.51 17.54
C ASN A 526 -20.47 -9.74 16.97
N SER A 527 -20.28 -8.43 16.82
CA SER A 527 -21.13 -7.58 16.00
C SER A 527 -20.30 -6.84 14.95
N SER A 528 -19.46 -7.59 14.23
CA SER A 528 -19.03 -7.24 12.88
C SER A 528 -19.51 -8.35 11.96
N GLN A 529 -20.48 -8.04 11.10
CA GLN A 529 -20.90 -8.96 10.04
C GLN A 529 -19.76 -9.09 9.02
N HIS A 530 -18.76 -9.91 9.34
CA HIS A 530 -17.85 -10.45 8.35
C HIS A 530 -18.59 -11.54 7.60
N LEU A 531 -18.83 -11.32 6.30
CA LEU A 531 -19.07 -12.46 5.43
C LEU A 531 -17.72 -13.18 5.27
N SER A 532 -17.55 -14.30 5.94
CA SER A 532 -16.39 -15.18 5.86
C SER A 532 -16.13 -15.63 4.41
N ALA A 533 -14.93 -16.11 4.07
CA ALA A 533 -14.67 -16.77 2.78
C ALA A 533 -15.68 -17.90 2.48
N GLY A 534 -16.24 -18.53 3.53
CA GLY A 534 -17.33 -19.50 3.45
C GLY A 534 -18.66 -18.89 2.97
N GLU A 535 -18.93 -17.62 3.21
CA GLU A 535 -20.07 -16.92 2.63
C GLU A 535 -19.86 -16.58 1.16
N ILE A 536 -18.67 -16.19 0.70
CA ILE A 536 -18.38 -16.08 -0.76
C ILE A 536 -18.62 -17.44 -1.44
N LYS A 537 -18.22 -18.54 -0.79
CA LYS A 537 -18.48 -19.89 -1.28
C LYS A 537 -19.96 -20.27 -1.22
N ARG A 538 -20.72 -19.91 -0.18
CA ARG A 538 -22.18 -20.05 -0.16
C ARG A 538 -22.85 -19.22 -1.26
N LEU A 539 -22.37 -18.00 -1.52
CA LEU A 539 -22.86 -17.11 -2.55
C LEU A 539 -22.62 -17.69 -3.97
N ALA A 540 -21.50 -18.37 -4.19
CA ALA A 540 -21.20 -19.07 -5.46
C ALA A 540 -21.90 -20.45 -5.57
N ALA A 541 -22.02 -21.20 -4.47
CA ALA A 541 -22.63 -22.52 -4.41
C ALA A 541 -24.16 -22.49 -4.55
N LEU A 542 -24.82 -21.35 -4.27
CA LEU A 542 -26.25 -21.15 -4.48
C LEU A 542 -26.65 -21.03 -5.97
N GLY A 543 -25.70 -21.13 -6.92
CA GLY A 543 -26.03 -20.97 -8.35
C GLY A 543 -25.25 -21.81 -9.36
N GLY A 544 -24.13 -22.49 -9.05
CA GLY A 544 -23.39 -23.32 -10.01
C GLY A 544 -22.92 -22.60 -11.31
N ARG A 545 -22.85 -21.27 -11.29
CA ARG A 545 -22.75 -20.40 -12.49
C ARG A 545 -21.50 -19.53 -12.55
N LEU A 546 -20.73 -19.44 -11.46
CA LEU A 546 -19.35 -18.97 -11.52
C LEU A 546 -18.49 -20.16 -11.97
N LYS A 547 -17.95 -20.09 -13.19
CA LYS A 547 -16.96 -21.07 -13.66
C LYS A 547 -15.59 -20.42 -13.62
N VAL A 548 -14.70 -20.94 -12.79
CA VAL A 548 -13.28 -20.61 -12.84
C VAL A 548 -12.62 -21.75 -13.63
N ALA A 549 -12.17 -21.45 -14.84
CA ALA A 549 -11.76 -22.48 -15.80
C ALA A 549 -10.37 -23.05 -15.46
N GLU A 550 -10.29 -24.36 -15.21
CA GLU A 550 -9.01 -25.07 -14.93
C GLU A 550 -8.18 -25.30 -16.20
N ASP A 551 -8.84 -25.48 -17.35
CA ASP A 551 -8.19 -25.88 -18.62
C ASP A 551 -8.19 -24.78 -19.70
N GLN A 552 -8.68 -23.58 -19.37
CA GLN A 552 -8.50 -22.40 -20.23
C GLN A 552 -7.42 -21.52 -19.61
N ILE A 553 -6.20 -22.01 -19.72
CA ILE A 553 -4.99 -21.20 -19.52
C ILE A 553 -5.03 -20.11 -20.59
N PHE A 554 -5.25 -18.86 -20.15
CA PHE A 554 -5.24 -17.66 -21.00
C PHE A 554 -3.83 -17.09 -21.13
#